data_AF-A0A0D2N3X6-F1
#
_entry.id   AF-A0A0D2N3X6-F1
#
_cell.length_a   1.000
_cell.length_b   1.000
_cell.length_c   1.000
_cell.angle_alpha   90.00
_cell.angle_beta   90.00
_cell.angle_gamma   90.00
#
_symmetry.space_group_name_H-M   'P 1'
#
loop_
_entity.id
_entity.type
_entity.pdbx_description
1 polymer ?
#
loop_
_entity_poly.entity_id
_entity_poly.type
_entity_poly.pdbx_seq_one_letter_code
_entity_poly.pdbx_strand_id
1 'polypeptide(L)'
;MPTALLPQRRVWAPPPPPHLLAAFRHKLSEFFEADFEKHVGGVVAKAVDAVCRQQREAREAEARRQQARAVEEAAAEAARRVREGERVQRDQELQRLAVLQRKQEEEQQEARQRQEQWEQQRQQQEEERQRQAQEQEEEERRQKQKREEEERRKEEEQQRRQREEARRIQGLQQQQQQQQQQQREQRQQQREQQQQREQQQEEEQQQEEEQQAKLAERVSPPAADLVAVAFPQGTAAQAAAGQQQQQQQQQQQQQKRARDSPEADKANGGTVVGEEEEEAEEEEEPPEDSDDDSWGAEERPAKKPKAAAKPKQQQKQQKQQRRQQKRLPRKQQRGSDDQEASGSGSEGSEDDGPQQERREQQQQQQQLGARPDRRHSHDGPAARQPAPAGGDGGSDDLAALQRSLSGFDARQRDAALQHRMKMAVDALLSWDEKFAEAAFLDDPRDSMDRPYATMYNQLVQQPMWLKEIRHKLTKRRYASETHRPAEPKVHDAASWGRFWTDVALIVQNCRIFNEGSPNAYQRWLGGPCVDQLAACVAAVKAAVQEGRRPEVGQFDPGPPPDS
;
A
#
# COMPACT_ATOMS: atom_id res chain seq x y z
N MET A 1 93.80 29.97 -98.94
CA MET A 1 95.18 30.48 -98.75
C MET A 1 95.41 30.51 -97.24
N PRO A 2 96.47 29.92 -96.65
CA PRO A 2 97.71 29.34 -97.20
C PRO A 2 97.69 27.79 -97.14
N THR A 3 98.28 26.97 -98.02
CA THR A 3 99.55 26.98 -98.78
C THR A 3 100.79 26.84 -97.89
N ALA A 4 101.15 25.61 -97.52
CA ALA A 4 102.45 25.24 -96.97
C ALA A 4 102.80 23.82 -97.45
N LEU A 5 103.50 23.72 -98.58
CA LEU A 5 104.95 23.44 -98.66
C LEU A 5 105.30 21.98 -98.30
N LEU A 6 105.24 21.13 -99.33
CA LEU A 6 105.89 19.82 -99.39
C LEU A 6 107.43 20.01 -99.40
N PRO A 7 108.18 19.38 -98.48
CA PRO A 7 109.62 19.25 -98.62
C PRO A 7 110.00 18.09 -99.53
N GLN A 8 111.14 18.28 -100.17
CA GLN A 8 111.64 17.57 -101.33
C GLN A 8 111.84 16.06 -101.16
N ARG A 9 111.54 15.36 -102.26
CA ARG A 9 111.99 14.00 -102.60
C ARG A 9 113.49 13.84 -102.33
N ARG A 10 113.84 13.07 -101.29
CA ARG A 10 115.15 12.41 -101.24
C ARG A 10 115.13 11.16 -102.10
N VAL A 11 116.18 11.07 -102.91
CA VAL A 11 116.53 10.01 -103.84
C VAL A 11 116.36 8.63 -103.19
N TRP A 12 115.65 7.76 -103.89
CA TRP A 12 115.43 6.37 -103.51
C TRP A 12 116.76 5.63 -103.40
N ALA A 13 116.99 5.02 -102.24
CA ALA A 13 117.89 3.88 -102.14
C ALA A 13 117.33 2.71 -102.99
N PRO A 14 118.18 1.83 -103.54
CA PRO A 14 117.72 0.67 -104.30
C PRO A 14 116.72 -0.16 -103.48
N PRO A 15 115.71 -0.79 -104.12
CA PRO A 15 114.76 -1.63 -103.42
C PRO A 15 115.52 -2.69 -102.63
N PRO A 16 115.20 -2.88 -101.33
CA PRO A 16 115.84 -3.92 -100.55
C PRO A 16 115.66 -5.26 -101.26
N PRO A 17 116.69 -6.12 -101.27
CA PRO A 17 116.61 -7.45 -101.84
C PRO A 17 115.32 -8.18 -101.42
N PRO A 18 114.67 -8.93 -102.33
CA PRO A 18 113.36 -9.53 -102.07
C PRO A 18 113.32 -10.46 -100.85
N HIS A 19 114.47 -11.05 -100.47
CA HIS A 19 114.58 -11.85 -99.25
C HIS A 19 114.47 -11.02 -97.95
N LEU A 20 114.89 -9.74 -97.95
CA LEU A 20 114.71 -8.85 -96.81
C LEU A 20 113.26 -8.36 -96.69
N LEU A 21 112.58 -8.13 -97.81
CA LEU A 21 111.15 -7.83 -97.81
C LEU A 21 110.31 -9.04 -97.38
N ALA A 22 110.70 -10.25 -97.79
CA ALA A 22 110.06 -11.49 -97.33
C ALA A 22 110.30 -11.72 -95.84
N ALA A 23 111.54 -11.57 -95.36
CA ALA A 23 111.86 -11.68 -93.94
C ALA A 23 111.17 -10.59 -93.08
N PHE A 24 111.05 -9.37 -93.60
CA PHE A 24 110.34 -8.28 -92.93
C PHE A 24 108.82 -8.53 -92.90
N ARG A 25 108.24 -9.04 -94.00
CA ARG A 25 106.82 -9.47 -94.04
C ARG A 25 106.56 -10.62 -93.07
N HIS A 26 107.45 -11.60 -92.99
CA HIS A 26 107.33 -12.73 -92.06
C HIS A 26 107.48 -12.30 -90.60
N LYS A 27 108.41 -11.37 -90.31
CA LYS A 27 108.53 -10.79 -88.95
C LYS A 27 107.35 -9.92 -88.57
N LEU A 28 106.75 -9.18 -89.51
CA LEU A 28 105.55 -8.41 -89.26
C LEU A 28 104.35 -9.33 -89.03
N SER A 29 104.18 -10.42 -89.79
CA SER A 29 103.10 -11.38 -89.54
C SER A 29 103.26 -12.07 -88.18
N GLU A 30 104.48 -12.45 -87.78
CA GLU A 30 104.73 -13.01 -86.44
C GLU A 30 104.44 -12.01 -85.32
N PHE A 31 104.80 -10.73 -85.50
CA PHE A 31 104.49 -9.68 -84.52
C PHE A 31 102.98 -9.43 -84.43
N PHE A 32 102.28 -9.39 -85.56
CA PHE A 32 100.85 -9.13 -85.57
C PHE A 32 100.02 -10.35 -85.13
N GLU A 33 100.35 -11.59 -85.50
CA GLU A 33 99.63 -12.77 -84.97
C GLU A 33 99.78 -12.89 -83.45
N ALA A 34 100.99 -12.71 -82.92
CA ALA A 34 101.23 -12.84 -81.49
C ALA A 34 100.60 -11.71 -80.66
N ASP A 35 100.58 -10.46 -81.15
CA ASP A 35 99.97 -9.35 -80.41
C ASP A 35 98.47 -9.20 -80.66
N PHE A 36 97.95 -9.56 -81.85
CA PHE A 36 96.53 -9.38 -82.16
C PHE A 36 95.65 -10.41 -81.46
N GLU A 37 96.05 -11.69 -81.39
CA GLU A 37 95.32 -12.68 -80.58
C GLU A 37 95.32 -12.32 -79.09
N LYS A 38 96.45 -11.81 -78.59
CA LYS A 38 96.60 -11.52 -77.16
C LYS A 38 95.93 -10.21 -76.74
N HIS A 39 95.99 -9.17 -77.57
CA HIS A 39 95.40 -7.86 -77.24
C HIS A 39 93.98 -7.71 -77.76
N VAL A 40 93.67 -8.11 -79.00
CA VAL A 40 92.30 -7.95 -79.54
C VAL A 40 91.38 -9.01 -78.95
N GLY A 41 91.83 -10.26 -78.81
CA GLY A 41 91.06 -11.29 -78.09
C GLY A 41 90.77 -10.90 -76.65
N GLY A 42 91.76 -10.36 -75.93
CA GLY A 42 91.61 -9.89 -74.55
C GLY A 42 90.71 -8.65 -74.40
N VAL A 43 90.79 -7.68 -75.32
CA VAL A 43 89.95 -6.47 -75.29
C VAL A 43 88.51 -6.77 -75.70
N VAL A 44 88.30 -7.61 -76.72
CA VAL A 44 86.95 -8.01 -77.16
C VAL A 44 86.28 -8.88 -76.09
N ALA A 45 86.99 -9.84 -75.48
CA ALA A 45 86.44 -10.62 -74.37
C ALA A 45 86.05 -9.73 -73.18
N LYS A 46 86.92 -8.79 -72.78
CA LYS A 46 86.60 -7.82 -71.70
C LYS A 46 85.44 -6.90 -72.07
N ALA A 47 85.30 -6.50 -73.33
CA ALA A 47 84.19 -5.68 -73.80
C ALA A 47 82.87 -6.46 -73.79
N VAL A 48 82.88 -7.72 -74.23
CA VAL A 48 81.71 -8.61 -74.18
C VAL A 48 81.32 -8.90 -72.73
N ASP A 49 82.28 -9.17 -71.85
CA ASP A 49 82.04 -9.36 -70.41
C ASP A 49 81.46 -8.10 -69.76
N ALA A 50 81.96 -6.91 -70.12
CA ALA A 50 81.41 -5.64 -69.65
C ALA A 50 79.96 -5.41 -70.12
N VAL A 51 79.64 -5.72 -71.38
CA VAL A 51 78.27 -5.62 -71.92
C VAL A 51 77.34 -6.65 -71.27
N CYS A 52 77.79 -7.90 -71.11
CA CYS A 52 77.02 -8.95 -70.42
C CYS A 52 76.76 -8.58 -68.96
N ARG A 53 77.76 -8.02 -68.27
CA ARG A 53 77.62 -7.50 -66.91
C ARG A 53 76.62 -6.35 -66.85
N GLN A 54 76.72 -5.40 -67.78
CA GLN A 54 75.78 -4.27 -67.86
C GLN A 54 74.35 -4.73 -68.15
N GLN A 55 74.15 -5.72 -69.04
CA GLN A 55 72.82 -6.30 -69.28
C GLN A 55 72.27 -7.02 -68.05
N ARG A 56 73.12 -7.77 -67.32
CA ARG A 56 72.69 -8.43 -66.08
C ARG A 56 72.31 -7.40 -65.02
N GLU A 57 73.13 -6.36 -64.83
CA GLU A 57 72.84 -5.27 -63.89
C GLU A 57 71.58 -4.49 -64.29
N ALA A 58 71.35 -4.25 -65.58
CA ALA A 58 70.13 -3.61 -66.08
C ALA A 58 68.87 -4.47 -65.83
N ARG A 59 68.93 -5.78 -66.09
CA ARG A 59 67.83 -6.71 -65.80
C ARG A 59 67.57 -6.84 -64.31
N GLU A 60 68.62 -6.87 -63.48
CA GLU A 60 68.48 -6.91 -62.03
C GLU A 60 67.90 -5.60 -61.49
N ALA A 61 68.31 -4.44 -62.03
CA ALA A 61 67.73 -3.15 -61.69
C ALA A 61 66.26 -3.04 -62.11
N GLU A 62 65.89 -3.58 -63.28
CA GLU A 62 64.49 -3.63 -63.72
C GLU A 62 63.66 -4.58 -62.86
N ALA A 63 64.17 -5.77 -62.52
CA ALA A 63 63.52 -6.69 -61.61
C ALA A 63 63.29 -6.07 -60.22
N ARG A 64 64.28 -5.35 -59.68
CA ARG A 64 64.14 -4.59 -58.42
C ARG A 64 63.10 -3.49 -58.51
N ARG A 65 62.99 -2.79 -59.65
CA ARG A 65 61.95 -1.77 -59.88
C ARG A 65 60.55 -2.39 -59.96
N GLN A 66 60.40 -3.54 -60.63
CA GLN A 66 59.13 -4.26 -60.68
C GLN A 66 58.73 -4.77 -59.28
N GLN A 67 59.70 -5.32 -58.53
CA GLN A 67 59.47 -5.73 -57.13
C GLN A 67 59.08 -4.55 -56.24
N ALA A 68 59.75 -3.39 -56.37
CA ALA A 68 59.40 -2.19 -55.61
C ALA A 68 57.98 -1.70 -55.91
N ARG A 69 57.57 -1.71 -57.20
CA ARG A 69 56.20 -1.36 -57.60
C ARG A 69 55.16 -2.33 -57.04
N ALA A 70 55.44 -3.64 -57.09
CA ALA A 70 54.53 -4.63 -56.52
C ALA A 70 54.37 -4.46 -55.01
N VAL A 71 55.44 -4.12 -54.29
CA VAL A 71 55.38 -3.81 -52.85
C VAL A 71 54.60 -2.52 -52.59
N GLU A 72 54.78 -1.48 -53.42
CA GLU A 72 54.04 -0.22 -53.30
C GLU A 72 52.53 -0.41 -53.57
N GLU A 73 52.18 -1.19 -54.60
CA GLU A 73 50.79 -1.53 -54.92
C GLU A 73 50.14 -2.37 -53.82
N ALA A 74 50.85 -3.38 -53.31
CA ALA A 74 50.37 -4.18 -52.17
C ALA A 74 50.19 -3.33 -50.90
N ALA A 75 51.11 -2.37 -50.64
CA ALA A 75 50.99 -1.44 -49.53
C ALA A 75 49.79 -0.48 -49.71
N ALA A 76 49.56 0.02 -50.93
CA ALA A 76 48.41 0.86 -51.25
C ALA A 76 47.08 0.10 -51.11
N GLU A 77 47.02 -1.16 -51.54
CA GLU A 77 45.85 -2.02 -51.37
C GLU A 77 45.58 -2.31 -49.88
N ALA A 78 46.62 -2.64 -49.11
CA ALA A 78 46.51 -2.83 -47.67
C ALA A 78 45.98 -1.55 -46.98
N ALA A 79 46.49 -0.37 -47.36
CA ALA A 79 45.99 0.90 -46.84
C ALA A 79 44.51 1.17 -47.20
N ARG A 80 44.06 0.75 -48.39
CA ARG A 80 42.63 0.84 -48.77
C ARG A 80 41.76 -0.07 -47.91
N ARG A 81 42.16 -1.32 -47.69
CA ARG A 81 41.42 -2.27 -46.84
C ARG A 81 41.29 -1.78 -45.40
N VAL A 82 42.34 -1.18 -44.85
CA VAL A 82 42.28 -0.58 -43.50
C VAL A 82 41.27 0.56 -43.46
N ARG A 83 41.28 1.48 -44.44
CA ARG A 83 40.31 2.60 -44.51
C ARG A 83 38.87 2.12 -44.72
N GLU A 84 38.66 1.08 -45.52
CA GLU A 84 37.33 0.47 -45.70
C GLU A 84 36.85 -0.18 -44.40
N GLY A 85 37.72 -0.90 -43.70
CA GLY A 85 37.43 -1.46 -42.37
C GLY A 85 37.02 -0.39 -41.36
N GLU A 86 37.76 0.73 -41.30
CA GLU A 86 37.43 1.86 -40.42
C GLU A 86 36.07 2.50 -40.76
N ARG A 87 35.71 2.60 -42.05
CA ARG A 87 34.40 3.12 -42.47
C ARG A 87 33.28 2.20 -42.03
N VAL A 88 33.40 0.90 -42.29
CA VAL A 88 32.41 -0.09 -41.86
C VAL A 88 32.26 -0.09 -40.34
N GLN A 89 33.36 0.03 -39.60
CA GLN A 89 33.30 0.13 -38.13
C GLN A 89 32.57 1.39 -37.67
N ARG A 90 32.85 2.56 -38.27
CA ARG A 90 32.12 3.80 -37.96
C ARG A 90 30.64 3.70 -38.29
N ASP A 91 30.29 3.11 -39.42
CA ASP A 91 28.88 2.91 -39.80
C ASP A 91 28.17 1.97 -38.83
N GLN A 92 28.84 0.92 -38.37
CA GLN A 92 28.32 0.03 -37.32
C GLN A 92 28.13 0.75 -35.99
N GLU A 93 29.07 1.62 -35.59
CA GLU A 93 28.96 2.43 -34.37
C GLU A 93 27.81 3.43 -34.46
N LEU A 94 27.65 4.11 -35.61
CA LEU A 94 26.53 5.02 -35.85
C LEU A 94 25.18 4.29 -35.83
N GLN A 95 25.10 3.08 -36.42
CA GLN A 95 23.89 2.25 -36.34
C GLN A 95 23.58 1.85 -34.90
N ARG A 96 24.59 1.46 -34.11
CA ARG A 96 24.41 1.14 -32.67
C ARG A 96 23.91 2.35 -31.89
N LEU A 97 24.48 3.52 -32.12
CA LEU A 97 24.04 4.76 -31.48
C LEU A 97 22.59 5.12 -31.88
N ALA A 98 22.23 4.96 -33.15
CA ALA A 98 20.86 5.20 -33.62
C ALA A 98 19.83 4.25 -32.97
N VAL A 99 20.20 2.97 -32.79
CA VAL A 99 19.34 1.99 -32.08
C VAL A 99 19.20 2.35 -30.60
N LEU A 100 20.29 2.74 -29.94
CA LEU A 100 20.25 3.19 -28.55
C LEU A 100 19.39 4.44 -28.36
N GLN A 101 19.49 5.41 -29.29
CA GLN A 101 18.67 6.61 -29.26
C GLN A 101 17.18 6.28 -29.44
N ARG A 102 16.83 5.41 -30.40
CA ARG A 102 15.44 4.95 -30.55
C ARG A 102 14.91 4.25 -29.31
N LYS A 103 15.72 3.38 -28.69
CA LYS A 103 15.33 2.70 -27.46
C LYS A 103 15.09 3.67 -26.31
N GLN A 104 15.89 4.74 -26.22
CA GLN A 104 15.71 5.78 -25.22
C GLN A 104 14.44 6.61 -25.49
N GLU A 105 14.13 6.91 -26.75
CA GLU A 105 12.89 7.59 -27.14
C GLU A 105 11.65 6.73 -26.85
N GLU A 106 11.71 5.43 -27.14
CA GLU A 106 10.65 4.47 -26.84
C GLU A 106 10.41 4.35 -25.33
N GLU A 107 11.47 4.25 -24.52
CA GLU A 107 11.37 4.23 -23.05
C GLU A 107 10.76 5.53 -22.50
N GLN A 108 11.11 6.69 -23.08
CA GLN A 108 10.48 7.97 -22.71
C GLN A 108 9.00 8.02 -23.09
N GLN A 109 8.62 7.45 -24.24
CA GLN A 109 7.21 7.38 -24.65
C GLN A 109 6.43 6.44 -23.73
N GLU A 110 6.96 5.27 -23.41
CA GLU A 110 6.34 4.36 -22.44
C GLU A 110 6.22 5.00 -21.05
N ALA A 111 7.24 5.72 -20.59
CA ALA A 111 7.19 6.43 -19.32
C ALA A 111 6.08 7.49 -19.29
N ARG A 112 5.91 8.24 -20.38
CA ARG A 112 4.80 9.21 -20.51
C ARG A 112 3.45 8.51 -20.52
N GLN A 113 3.28 7.42 -21.25
CA GLN A 113 2.03 6.66 -21.26
C GLN A 113 1.70 6.08 -19.88
N ARG A 114 2.69 5.55 -19.15
CA ARG A 114 2.50 5.09 -17.78
C ARG A 114 2.11 6.23 -16.85
N GLN A 115 2.70 7.41 -17.02
CA GLN A 115 2.33 8.60 -16.25
C GLN A 115 0.89 9.03 -16.55
N GLU A 116 0.47 9.07 -17.82
CA GLU A 116 -0.90 9.40 -18.22
C GLU A 116 -1.91 8.38 -17.68
N GLN A 117 -1.60 7.08 -17.75
CA GLN A 117 -2.43 6.01 -17.17
C GLN A 117 -2.55 6.15 -15.64
N TRP A 118 -1.43 6.45 -14.97
CA TRP A 118 -1.41 6.69 -13.53
C TRP A 118 -2.25 7.92 -13.15
N GLU A 119 -2.15 9.01 -13.90
CA GLU A 119 -2.96 10.21 -13.68
C GLU A 119 -4.46 9.95 -13.91
N GLN A 120 -4.82 9.18 -14.95
CA GLN A 120 -6.21 8.76 -15.17
C GLN A 120 -6.74 7.89 -14.02
N GLN A 121 -5.95 6.92 -13.54
CA GLN A 121 -6.34 6.08 -12.41
C GLN A 121 -6.51 6.90 -11.13
N ARG A 122 -5.61 7.87 -10.91
CA ARG A 122 -5.70 8.79 -9.76
C ARG A 122 -6.96 9.66 -9.85
N GLN A 123 -7.28 10.20 -11.03
CA GLN A 123 -8.52 10.97 -11.23
C GLN A 123 -9.76 10.11 -10.99
N GLN A 124 -9.82 8.88 -11.50
CA GLN A 124 -10.93 7.97 -11.24
C GLN A 124 -11.11 7.68 -9.75
N GLN A 125 -10.01 7.45 -9.03
CA GLN A 125 -10.05 7.22 -7.59
C GLN A 125 -10.48 8.47 -6.81
N GLU A 126 -10.11 9.67 -7.28
CA GLU A 126 -10.55 10.93 -6.66
C GLU A 126 -12.04 11.20 -6.91
N GLU A 127 -12.54 10.94 -8.13
CA GLU A 127 -13.97 11.01 -8.44
C GLU A 127 -14.78 9.98 -7.63
N GLU A 128 -14.27 8.77 -7.43
CA GLU A 128 -14.92 7.75 -6.59
C GLU A 128 -14.99 8.20 -5.13
N ARG A 129 -13.91 8.76 -4.58
CA ARG A 129 -13.92 9.34 -3.22
C ARG A 129 -14.92 10.50 -3.10
N GLN A 130 -15.01 11.36 -4.12
CA GLN A 130 -16.00 12.45 -4.11
C GLN A 130 -17.43 11.91 -4.16
N ARG A 131 -17.70 10.86 -4.95
CA ARG A 131 -19.01 10.20 -4.97
C ARG A 131 -19.36 9.57 -3.64
N GLN A 132 -18.42 8.86 -3.01
CA GLN A 132 -18.63 8.27 -1.69
C GLN A 132 -18.88 9.35 -0.62
N ALA A 133 -18.15 10.46 -0.67
CA ALA A 133 -18.36 11.59 0.23
C ALA A 133 -19.75 12.21 0.05
N GLN A 134 -20.22 12.38 -1.20
CA GLN A 134 -21.59 12.86 -1.46
C GLN A 134 -22.66 11.87 -1.01
N GLU A 135 -22.45 10.57 -1.19
CA GLU A 135 -23.37 9.53 -0.73
C GLU A 135 -23.46 9.49 0.81
N GLN A 136 -22.32 9.63 1.51
CA GLN A 136 -22.28 9.75 2.96
C GLN A 136 -22.97 11.03 3.45
N GLU A 137 -22.77 12.18 2.79
CA GLU A 137 -23.46 13.42 3.15
C GLU A 137 -24.98 13.31 2.93
N GLU A 138 -25.42 12.66 1.84
CA GLU A 138 -26.85 12.42 1.60
C GLU A 138 -27.43 11.45 2.64
N GLU A 139 -26.70 10.39 3.02
CA GLU A 139 -27.12 9.45 4.05
C GLU A 139 -27.20 10.13 5.43
N GLU A 140 -26.22 10.94 5.80
CA GLU A 140 -26.24 11.72 7.04
C GLU A 140 -27.44 12.68 7.07
N ARG A 141 -27.70 13.37 5.95
CA ARG A 141 -28.91 14.22 5.81
C ARG A 141 -30.20 13.41 5.98
N ARG A 142 -30.29 12.22 5.39
CA ARG A 142 -31.46 11.33 5.55
C ARG A 142 -31.61 10.84 6.99
N GLN A 143 -30.52 10.48 7.66
CA GLN A 143 -30.55 10.08 9.06
C GLN A 143 -30.97 11.25 9.96
N LYS A 144 -30.46 12.45 9.70
CA LYS A 144 -30.84 13.66 10.42
C LYS A 144 -32.33 13.97 10.26
N GLN A 145 -32.86 13.89 9.04
CA GLN A 145 -34.29 14.06 8.78
C GLN A 145 -35.14 13.00 9.52
N LYS A 146 -34.72 11.73 9.53
CA LYS A 146 -35.42 10.69 10.28
C LYS A 146 -35.43 10.96 11.79
N ARG A 147 -34.32 11.43 12.36
CA ARG A 147 -34.24 11.79 13.79
C ARG A 147 -35.15 12.96 14.11
N GLU A 148 -35.16 13.99 13.27
CA GLU A 148 -36.04 15.17 13.45
C GLU A 148 -37.53 14.78 13.33
N GLU A 149 -37.89 13.88 12.40
CA GLU A 149 -39.26 13.37 12.26
C GLU A 149 -39.67 12.50 13.46
N GLU A 150 -38.77 11.65 13.97
CA GLU A 150 -39.02 10.84 15.17
C GLU A 150 -39.19 11.71 16.42
N GLU A 151 -38.38 12.76 16.57
CA GLU A 151 -38.48 13.73 17.64
C GLU A 151 -39.81 14.47 17.59
N ARG A 152 -40.20 14.99 16.42
CA ARG A 152 -41.53 15.60 16.21
C ARG A 152 -42.67 14.64 16.56
N ARG A 153 -42.54 13.36 16.20
CA ARG A 153 -43.55 12.34 16.53
C ARG A 153 -43.66 12.09 18.04
N LYS A 154 -42.53 12.08 18.76
CA LYS A 154 -42.50 11.96 20.22
C LYS A 154 -43.13 13.17 20.90
N GLU A 155 -42.84 14.38 20.43
CA GLU A 155 -43.46 15.61 20.94
C GLU A 155 -44.97 15.62 20.72
N GLU A 156 -45.44 15.22 19.53
CA GLU A 156 -46.86 15.12 19.21
C GLU A 156 -47.57 14.08 20.09
N GLU A 157 -46.95 12.91 20.30
CA GLU A 157 -47.49 11.88 21.20
C GLU A 157 -47.56 12.38 22.65
N GLN A 158 -46.55 13.12 23.11
CA GLN A 158 -46.52 13.69 24.46
C GLN A 158 -47.62 14.75 24.63
N GLN A 159 -47.83 15.63 23.66
CA GLN A 159 -48.97 16.55 23.66
C GLN A 159 -50.31 15.82 23.68
N ARG A 160 -50.44 14.73 22.92
CA ARG A 160 -51.66 13.93 22.91
C ARG A 160 -51.94 13.30 24.27
N ARG A 161 -50.92 12.73 24.92
CA ARG A 161 -51.01 12.19 26.29
C ARG A 161 -51.41 13.26 27.30
N GLN A 162 -50.82 14.45 27.24
CA GLN A 162 -51.19 15.57 28.14
C GLN A 162 -52.64 16.01 27.93
N ARG A 163 -53.12 16.09 26.68
CA ARG A 163 -54.53 16.43 26.39
C ARG A 163 -55.48 15.33 26.89
N GLU A 164 -55.10 14.07 26.76
CA GLU A 164 -55.89 12.94 27.24
C GLU A 164 -55.95 12.90 28.78
N GLU A 165 -54.83 13.17 29.45
CA GLU A 165 -54.77 13.30 30.90
C GLU A 165 -55.61 14.49 31.40
N ALA A 166 -55.51 15.66 30.74
CA ALA A 166 -56.36 16.81 31.05
C ALA A 166 -57.85 16.48 30.91
N ARG A 167 -58.25 15.76 29.85
CA ARG A 167 -59.64 15.28 29.69
C ARG A 167 -60.03 14.30 30.79
N ARG A 168 -59.13 13.42 31.22
CA ARG A 168 -59.38 12.46 32.29
C ARG A 168 -59.58 13.15 33.64
N ILE A 169 -58.78 14.16 33.95
CA ILE A 169 -58.93 14.99 35.15
C ILE A 169 -60.26 15.76 35.09
N GLN A 170 -60.61 16.35 33.95
CA GLN A 170 -61.90 17.03 33.76
C GLN A 170 -63.09 16.08 33.94
N GLY A 171 -63.00 14.86 33.41
CA GLY A 171 -64.02 13.81 33.58
C GLY A 171 -64.17 13.36 35.03
N LEU A 172 -63.05 13.18 35.75
CA LEU A 172 -63.06 12.86 37.19
C LEU A 172 -63.68 14.01 38.01
N GLN A 173 -63.41 15.26 37.66
CA GLN A 173 -63.98 16.42 38.35
C GLN A 173 -65.51 16.50 38.16
N GLN A 174 -66.01 16.23 36.96
CA GLN A 174 -67.46 16.14 36.71
C GLN A 174 -68.10 14.98 37.49
N GLN A 175 -67.45 13.81 37.54
CA GLN A 175 -67.96 12.66 38.29
C GLN A 175 -68.01 12.94 39.80
N GLN A 176 -67.02 13.66 40.34
CA GLN A 176 -67.02 14.06 41.75
C GLN A 176 -68.14 15.06 42.07
N GLN A 177 -68.45 16.00 41.16
CA GLN A 177 -69.62 16.88 41.31
C GLN A 177 -70.94 16.10 41.30
N GLN A 178 -71.10 15.11 40.42
CA GLN A 178 -72.30 14.26 40.40
C GLN A 178 -72.46 13.45 41.69
N GLN A 179 -71.39 12.86 42.23
CA GLN A 179 -71.46 12.18 43.53
C GLN A 179 -71.84 13.12 44.67
N GLN A 180 -71.35 14.36 44.67
CA GLN A 180 -71.73 15.35 45.69
C GLN A 180 -73.21 15.74 45.61
N GLN A 181 -73.78 15.84 44.41
CA GLN A 181 -75.23 16.07 44.23
C GLN A 181 -76.05 14.89 44.75
N GLN A 182 -75.69 13.65 44.40
CA GLN A 182 -76.40 12.47 44.92
C GLN A 182 -76.31 12.36 46.44
N GLN A 183 -75.17 12.67 47.05
CA GLN A 183 -75.05 12.68 48.52
C GLN A 183 -75.92 13.78 49.16
N ARG A 184 -76.08 14.94 48.52
CA ARG A 184 -76.98 15.99 49.00
C ARG A 184 -78.44 15.56 48.92
N GLU A 185 -78.87 14.99 47.79
CA GLU A 185 -80.24 14.45 47.65
C GLU A 185 -80.52 13.35 48.67
N GLN A 186 -79.57 12.43 48.90
CA GLN A 186 -79.73 11.35 49.86
C GLN A 186 -79.78 11.86 51.31
N ARG A 187 -78.98 12.89 51.66
CA ARG A 187 -79.09 13.56 52.97
C ARG A 187 -80.39 14.33 53.13
N GLN A 188 -80.91 14.92 52.05
CA GLN A 188 -82.18 15.63 52.08
C GLN A 188 -83.34 14.67 52.31
N GLN A 189 -83.36 13.53 51.63
CA GLN A 189 -84.33 12.44 51.92
C GLN A 189 -84.18 11.89 53.34
N GLN A 190 -82.96 11.68 53.84
CA GLN A 190 -82.76 11.26 55.23
C GLN A 190 -83.29 12.29 56.23
N ARG A 191 -83.08 13.59 55.98
CA ARG A 191 -83.64 14.65 56.83
C ARG A 191 -85.16 14.71 56.78
N GLU A 192 -85.77 14.57 55.61
CA GLU A 192 -87.23 14.52 55.49
C GLU A 192 -87.81 13.29 56.19
N GLN A 193 -87.17 12.13 56.05
CA GLN A 193 -87.59 10.91 56.75
C GLN A 193 -87.36 10.99 58.26
N GLN A 194 -86.30 11.67 58.71
CA GLN A 194 -86.04 11.91 60.12
C GLN A 194 -87.04 12.91 60.71
N GLN A 195 -87.39 13.98 60.00
CA GLN A 195 -88.46 14.89 60.41
C GLN A 195 -89.84 14.22 60.45
N GLN A 196 -90.15 13.32 59.52
CA GLN A 196 -91.38 12.52 59.60
C GLN A 196 -91.37 11.59 60.82
N ARG A 197 -90.23 10.97 61.15
CA ARG A 197 -90.11 10.15 62.36
C ARG A 197 -90.22 10.98 63.64
N GLU A 198 -89.62 12.17 63.67
CA GLU A 198 -89.74 13.08 64.82
C GLU A 198 -91.18 13.57 64.99
N GLN A 199 -91.89 13.90 63.90
CA GLN A 199 -93.32 14.23 63.98
C GLN A 199 -94.17 13.04 64.42
N GLN A 200 -93.91 11.83 63.92
CA GLN A 200 -94.60 10.63 64.40
C GLN A 200 -94.29 10.35 65.87
N GLN A 201 -93.05 10.55 66.32
CA GLN A 201 -92.68 10.39 67.73
C GLN A 201 -93.27 11.48 68.62
N GLU A 202 -93.40 12.73 68.16
CA GLU A 202 -94.11 13.77 68.91
C GLU A 202 -95.62 13.49 68.99
N GLU A 203 -96.25 12.95 67.94
CA GLU A 203 -97.64 12.48 68.01
C GLU A 203 -97.79 11.27 68.93
N GLU A 204 -96.85 10.32 68.91
CA GLU A 204 -96.87 9.15 69.78
C GLU A 204 -96.61 9.54 71.24
N GLN A 205 -95.70 10.49 71.50
CA GLN A 205 -95.49 11.06 72.84
C GLN A 205 -96.69 11.86 73.34
N GLN A 206 -97.37 12.65 72.50
CA GLN A 206 -98.60 13.32 72.91
C GLN A 206 -99.72 12.33 73.23
N GLN A 207 -99.84 11.21 72.50
CA GLN A 207 -100.79 10.16 72.84
C GLN A 207 -100.41 9.40 74.12
N GLU A 208 -99.12 9.17 74.36
CA GLU A 208 -98.65 8.48 75.56
C GLU A 208 -98.79 9.37 76.81
N GLU A 209 -98.58 10.69 76.68
CA GLU A 209 -98.78 11.66 77.76
C GLU A 209 -100.28 11.88 78.06
N GLU A 210 -101.16 11.84 77.05
CA GLU A 210 -102.62 11.86 77.26
C GLU A 210 -103.14 10.55 77.89
N GLN A 211 -102.50 9.41 77.62
CA GLN A 211 -102.81 8.15 78.30
C GLN A 211 -102.23 8.06 79.71
N GLN A 212 -101.04 8.61 79.97
CA GLN A 212 -100.46 8.66 81.31
C GLN A 212 -101.20 9.64 82.23
N ALA A 213 -101.72 10.76 81.70
CA ALA A 213 -102.57 11.66 82.47
C ALA A 213 -103.89 11.00 82.95
N LYS A 214 -104.33 9.91 82.30
CA LYS A 214 -105.54 9.16 82.67
C LYS A 214 -105.29 7.99 83.64
N LEU A 215 -104.03 7.63 83.88
CA LEU A 215 -103.63 6.47 84.69
C LEU A 215 -102.86 6.84 85.97
N ALA A 216 -102.57 8.13 86.19
CA ALA A 216 -101.87 8.63 87.38
C ALA A 216 -102.79 8.99 88.57
N GLU A 217 -104.05 8.53 88.60
CA GLU A 217 -104.93 8.61 89.78
C GLU A 217 -105.12 7.24 90.45
N ARG A 218 -104.07 6.42 90.61
CA ARG A 218 -104.15 5.27 91.54
C ARG A 218 -102.80 4.62 91.92
N VAL A 219 -102.56 4.65 93.24
CA VAL A 219 -101.87 3.67 94.10
C VAL A 219 -100.36 3.85 94.36
N SER A 220 -100.11 3.90 95.67
CA SER A 220 -98.88 4.02 96.46
C SER A 220 -98.10 2.67 96.62
N PRO A 221 -96.93 2.66 97.30
CA PRO A 221 -95.82 1.68 97.19
C PRO A 221 -95.92 0.51 98.21
N PRO A 222 -94.99 -0.49 98.31
CA PRO A 222 -93.66 -0.33 98.97
C PRO A 222 -92.50 -1.34 98.60
N ALA A 223 -91.27 -0.92 98.92
CA ALA A 223 -90.14 -1.60 99.63
C ALA A 223 -89.50 -2.99 99.30
N ALA A 224 -88.20 -3.03 99.63
CA ALA A 224 -87.27 -4.13 100.00
C ALA A 224 -86.53 -4.88 98.86
N ASP A 225 -85.20 -5.02 98.75
CA ASP A 225 -84.01 -5.24 99.63
C ASP A 225 -83.45 -6.69 99.48
N LEU A 226 -82.10 -6.82 99.54
CA LEU A 226 -81.26 -8.00 99.86
C LEU A 226 -80.41 -8.77 98.78
N VAL A 227 -79.08 -8.64 98.95
CA VAL A 227 -77.98 -9.67 99.14
C VAL A 227 -77.59 -10.67 98.01
N ALA A 228 -76.27 -10.74 97.65
CA ALA A 228 -75.37 -11.92 97.82
C ALA A 228 -74.21 -12.08 96.79
N VAL A 229 -72.96 -12.02 97.31
CA VAL A 229 -71.77 -12.89 97.10
C VAL A 229 -71.58 -13.72 95.80
N ALA A 230 -70.44 -13.54 95.10
CA ALA A 230 -69.42 -14.59 94.77
C ALA A 230 -68.46 -14.22 93.59
N PHE A 231 -67.14 -14.26 93.83
CA PHE A 231 -66.07 -14.60 92.84
C PHE A 231 -66.10 -16.14 92.60
N PRO A 232 -65.51 -16.77 91.54
CA PRO A 232 -64.21 -16.43 90.91
C PRO A 232 -64.02 -16.75 89.39
N GLN A 233 -62.82 -16.40 88.88
CA GLN A 233 -62.04 -16.98 87.76
C GLN A 233 -62.68 -17.31 86.39
N GLY A 234 -62.05 -16.80 85.32
CA GLY A 234 -61.88 -17.57 84.08
C GLY A 234 -62.03 -16.83 82.75
N THR A 235 -60.89 -16.66 82.05
CA THR A 235 -60.69 -16.75 80.59
C THR A 235 -61.21 -15.69 79.60
N ALA A 236 -60.22 -15.24 78.80
CA ALA A 236 -60.21 -15.13 77.33
C ALA A 236 -60.48 -13.77 76.64
N ALA A 237 -59.48 -13.44 75.82
CA ALA A 237 -59.53 -12.71 74.54
C ALA A 237 -59.66 -11.18 74.58
N GLN A 238 -58.52 -10.52 74.71
CA GLN A 238 -58.33 -9.21 74.09
C GLN A 238 -56.88 -8.98 73.65
N ALA A 239 -56.73 -8.34 72.49
CA ALA A 239 -55.51 -7.76 71.92
C ALA A 239 -54.58 -8.68 71.08
N ALA A 240 -54.99 -8.97 69.85
CA ALA A 240 -54.06 -9.30 68.75
C ALA A 240 -54.64 -8.87 67.40
N ALA A 241 -54.51 -7.58 67.04
CA ALA A 241 -54.85 -7.10 65.69
C ALA A 241 -54.13 -5.79 65.31
N GLY A 242 -52.85 -5.62 65.69
CA GLY A 242 -52.16 -4.32 65.55
C GLY A 242 -50.67 -4.34 65.25
N GLN A 243 -50.07 -5.44 64.76
CA GLN A 243 -48.62 -5.48 64.49
C GLN A 243 -48.17 -5.94 63.10
N GLN A 244 -49.06 -6.35 62.20
CA GLN A 244 -48.64 -6.81 60.86
C GLN A 244 -48.70 -5.73 59.75
N GLN A 245 -49.32 -4.58 59.99
CA GLN A 245 -49.46 -3.55 58.95
C GLN A 245 -48.32 -2.51 58.94
N GLN A 246 -47.46 -2.48 59.97
CA GLN A 246 -46.38 -1.51 60.07
C GLN A 246 -45.03 -2.00 59.50
N GLN A 247 -44.85 -3.32 59.31
CA GLN A 247 -43.64 -3.86 58.68
C GLN A 247 -43.67 -3.86 57.14
N GLN A 248 -44.85 -3.80 56.50
CA GLN A 248 -44.93 -3.75 55.04
C GLN A 248 -44.70 -2.35 54.44
N GLN A 249 -44.85 -1.27 55.22
CA GLN A 249 -44.59 0.09 54.71
C GLN A 249 -43.11 0.49 54.71
N GLN A 250 -42.24 -0.11 55.53
CA GLN A 250 -40.81 0.24 55.52
C GLN A 250 -40.02 -0.37 54.35
N GLN A 251 -40.43 -1.52 53.79
CA GLN A 251 -39.72 -2.09 52.63
C GLN A 251 -40.00 -1.37 51.31
N GLN A 252 -41.14 -0.68 51.15
CA GLN A 252 -41.42 0.07 49.91
C GLN A 252 -40.74 1.45 49.86
N GLN A 253 -40.33 2.04 50.99
CA GLN A 253 -39.58 3.30 50.98
C GLN A 253 -38.09 3.14 50.69
N GLN A 254 -37.50 1.97 50.95
CA GLN A 254 -36.09 1.73 50.60
C GLN A 254 -35.87 1.45 49.10
N GLN A 255 -36.84 0.84 48.41
CA GLN A 255 -36.75 0.63 46.95
C GLN A 255 -36.97 1.91 46.14
N LYS A 256 -37.65 2.93 46.67
CA LYS A 256 -37.80 4.23 45.99
C LYS A 256 -36.59 5.16 46.14
N ARG A 257 -35.74 4.98 47.15
CA ARG A 257 -34.53 5.81 47.33
C ARG A 257 -33.32 5.36 46.52
N ALA A 258 -33.34 4.14 45.98
CA ALA A 258 -32.26 3.62 45.13
C ALA A 258 -32.41 3.99 43.64
N ARG A 259 -33.49 4.68 43.23
CA ARG A 259 -33.77 4.97 41.82
C ARG A 259 -33.49 6.42 41.39
N ASP A 260 -33.34 7.35 42.34
CA ASP A 260 -33.20 8.79 42.06
C ASP A 260 -31.96 9.40 42.75
N SER A 261 -30.77 8.87 42.47
CA SER A 261 -29.53 9.55 42.86
C SER A 261 -28.59 9.67 41.65
N PRO A 262 -28.49 10.85 41.00
CA PRO A 262 -27.49 11.11 39.97
C PRO A 262 -26.15 11.43 40.64
N GLU A 263 -25.14 10.61 40.38
CA GLU A 263 -23.77 10.88 40.78
C GLU A 263 -23.10 11.76 39.72
N ALA A 264 -22.90 13.03 40.07
CA ALA A 264 -22.00 13.95 39.39
C ALA A 264 -20.79 14.23 40.30
N ASP A 265 -19.61 14.19 39.68
CA ASP A 265 -18.36 14.82 40.07
C ASP A 265 -17.70 14.44 41.40
N LYS A 266 -16.56 13.73 41.29
CA LYS A 266 -15.32 14.25 41.87
C LYS A 266 -14.06 13.69 41.22
N ALA A 267 -13.22 14.66 40.86
CA ALA A 267 -11.86 14.57 40.39
C ALA A 267 -10.85 14.07 41.45
N ASN A 268 -9.88 13.29 40.97
CA ASN A 268 -8.48 13.07 41.40
C ASN A 268 -8.17 11.60 41.03
N GLY A 269 -7.29 11.28 40.08
CA GLY A 269 -5.90 11.72 39.97
C GLY A 269 -5.02 10.56 40.45
N GLY A 270 -4.41 9.80 39.53
CA GLY A 270 -3.46 8.74 39.87
C GLY A 270 -3.38 7.59 38.88
N THR A 271 -2.59 7.79 37.83
CA THR A 271 -1.56 6.89 37.26
C THR A 271 -1.65 5.36 37.46
N VAL A 272 -1.38 4.64 36.35
CA VAL A 272 -0.69 3.33 36.21
C VAL A 272 -1.56 2.15 35.71
N VAL A 273 -1.08 1.56 34.59
CA VAL A 273 -1.42 0.32 33.85
C VAL A 273 -2.73 0.28 33.06
N GLY A 274 -2.61 0.33 31.73
CA GLY A 274 -3.67 -0.04 30.80
C GLY A 274 -3.44 -1.47 30.32
N GLU A 275 -4.33 -2.37 30.74
CA GLU A 275 -4.56 -3.69 30.15
C GLU A 275 -5.88 -3.63 29.37
N GLU A 276 -5.82 -4.18 28.16
CA GLU A 276 -6.83 -5.04 27.52
C GLU A 276 -8.24 -4.47 27.26
N GLU A 277 -8.43 -3.95 26.05
CA GLU A 277 -9.74 -3.93 25.39
C GLU A 277 -9.85 -5.14 24.44
N GLU A 278 -10.85 -5.95 24.75
CA GLU A 278 -11.34 -7.13 24.05
C GLU A 278 -12.31 -6.64 22.95
N GLU A 279 -11.87 -6.57 21.70
CA GLU A 279 -12.77 -6.44 20.55
C GLU A 279 -12.99 -7.80 19.90
N ALA A 280 -14.22 -8.30 20.04
CA ALA A 280 -14.74 -9.40 19.27
C ALA A 280 -15.13 -8.89 17.87
N GLU A 281 -14.30 -9.16 16.87
CA GLU A 281 -14.69 -9.09 15.46
C GLU A 281 -15.05 -10.49 14.94
N GLU A 282 -16.30 -10.60 14.52
CA GLU A 282 -16.96 -11.72 13.90
C GLU A 282 -16.61 -11.70 12.39
N GLU A 283 -15.64 -12.51 11.96
CA GLU A 283 -15.30 -12.69 10.54
C GLU A 283 -16.34 -13.60 9.85
N GLU A 284 -17.13 -13.04 8.93
CA GLU A 284 -17.88 -13.79 7.92
C GLU A 284 -16.94 -14.22 6.78
N GLU A 285 -16.62 -15.51 6.69
CA GLU A 285 -15.97 -16.10 5.51
C GLU A 285 -16.96 -16.25 4.33
N PRO A 286 -16.50 -16.09 3.07
CA PRO A 286 -17.28 -16.41 1.87
C PRO A 286 -17.28 -17.92 1.57
N PRO A 287 -18.35 -18.48 0.96
CA PRO A 287 -18.32 -19.88 0.56
C PRO A 287 -17.49 -20.08 -0.71
N GLU A 288 -16.50 -20.96 -0.63
CA GLU A 288 -15.85 -21.59 -1.77
C GLU A 288 -16.80 -22.60 -2.42
N ASP A 289 -17.13 -22.37 -3.69
CA ASP A 289 -17.71 -23.37 -4.59
C ASP A 289 -16.59 -24.38 -4.95
N SER A 290 -16.64 -25.58 -4.36
CA SER A 290 -15.94 -26.75 -4.87
C SER A 290 -16.97 -27.79 -5.32
N ASP A 291 -17.09 -27.92 -6.64
CA ASP A 291 -17.72 -29.06 -7.30
C ASP A 291 -16.91 -30.34 -6.99
N ASP A 292 -17.49 -31.26 -6.22
CA ASP A 292 -17.04 -32.66 -6.18
C ASP A 292 -18.25 -33.60 -6.35
N ASP A 293 -18.32 -34.19 -7.55
CA ASP A 293 -19.23 -35.26 -7.94
C ASP A 293 -18.87 -36.55 -7.19
N SER A 294 -19.58 -36.84 -6.10
CA SER A 294 -19.52 -38.17 -5.46
C SER A 294 -20.91 -38.79 -5.33
N TRP A 295 -21.21 -39.62 -6.34
CA TRP A 295 -22.33 -40.56 -6.37
C TRP A 295 -22.08 -41.72 -5.42
N GLY A 296 -23.00 -41.98 -4.47
CA GLY A 296 -22.95 -43.21 -3.69
C GLY A 296 -23.98 -43.29 -2.58
N ALA A 297 -25.14 -43.89 -2.89
CA ALA A 297 -26.27 -44.07 -2.01
C ALA A 297 -26.00 -45.09 -0.88
N GLU A 298 -26.60 -44.87 0.31
CA GLU A 298 -27.34 -45.91 1.04
C GLU A 298 -28.17 -45.35 2.22
N GLU A 299 -29.18 -46.11 2.60
CA GLU A 299 -30.43 -45.76 3.26
C GLU A 299 -30.37 -45.63 4.80
N ARG A 300 -31.12 -44.68 5.41
CA ARG A 300 -32.29 -44.97 6.29
C ARG A 300 -32.82 -43.73 7.05
N PRO A 301 -34.12 -43.74 7.48
CA PRO A 301 -34.84 -42.53 7.86
C PRO A 301 -35.13 -42.43 9.38
N ALA A 302 -35.18 -41.20 9.91
CA ALA A 302 -35.90 -40.90 11.14
C ALA A 302 -36.55 -39.49 11.08
N LYS A 303 -37.74 -39.41 11.66
CA LYS A 303 -38.78 -38.39 11.45
C LYS A 303 -38.72 -37.24 12.48
N LYS A 304 -39.07 -36.02 11.99
CA LYS A 304 -39.80 -34.86 12.62
C LYS A 304 -39.01 -33.85 13.50
N PRO A 305 -39.51 -32.59 13.66
CA PRO A 305 -40.36 -31.78 12.77
C PRO A 305 -39.92 -30.30 12.56
N LYS A 306 -40.33 -29.76 11.40
CA LYS A 306 -40.77 -28.39 11.06
C LYS A 306 -40.51 -27.26 12.09
N ALA A 307 -39.62 -26.34 11.73
CA ALA A 307 -39.73 -24.91 12.05
C ALA A 307 -39.69 -24.10 10.74
N ALA A 308 -40.52 -23.07 10.67
CA ALA A 308 -40.90 -22.37 9.45
C ALA A 308 -39.78 -21.47 8.90
N ALA A 309 -39.39 -21.70 7.64
CA ALA A 309 -38.57 -20.78 6.86
C ALA A 309 -39.32 -20.35 5.60
N LYS A 310 -39.69 -19.07 5.52
CA LYS A 310 -39.91 -18.31 4.28
C LYS A 310 -39.84 -16.80 4.60
N PRO A 311 -39.50 -15.91 3.64
CA PRO A 311 -39.29 -16.19 2.22
C PRO A 311 -38.02 -15.55 1.61
N LYS A 312 -37.08 -16.38 1.14
CA LYS A 312 -36.07 -16.00 0.11
C LYS A 312 -36.68 -15.66 -1.27
N GLN A 313 -38.01 -15.56 -1.37
CA GLN A 313 -38.74 -15.35 -2.63
C GLN A 313 -38.89 -13.85 -2.98
N GLN A 314 -38.91 -12.96 -1.98
CA GLN A 314 -39.03 -11.51 -2.21
C GLN A 314 -37.72 -10.92 -2.73
N GLN A 315 -36.58 -11.41 -2.24
CA GLN A 315 -35.24 -11.00 -2.70
C GLN A 315 -34.95 -11.48 -4.14
N LYS A 316 -35.50 -12.65 -4.53
CA LYS A 316 -35.36 -13.17 -5.90
C LYS A 316 -36.20 -12.37 -6.91
N GLN A 317 -37.40 -11.89 -6.53
CA GLN A 317 -38.19 -10.98 -7.37
C GLN A 317 -37.53 -9.60 -7.52
N GLN A 318 -36.93 -9.06 -6.45
CA GLN A 318 -36.26 -7.76 -6.51
C GLN A 318 -34.97 -7.80 -7.37
N LYS A 319 -34.22 -8.90 -7.32
CA LYS A 319 -33.04 -9.13 -8.19
C LYS A 319 -33.44 -9.32 -9.67
N GLN A 320 -34.62 -9.88 -9.94
CA GLN A 320 -35.15 -10.01 -11.30
C GLN A 320 -35.65 -8.67 -11.87
N GLN A 321 -36.27 -7.80 -11.07
CA GLN A 321 -36.65 -6.44 -11.49
C GLN A 321 -35.43 -5.57 -11.82
N ARG A 322 -34.34 -5.65 -11.03
CA ARG A 322 -33.08 -4.96 -11.35
C ARG A 322 -32.43 -5.43 -12.65
N ARG A 323 -32.56 -6.72 -13.00
CA ARG A 323 -32.04 -7.25 -14.27
C ARG A 323 -32.86 -6.81 -15.49
N GLN A 324 -34.17 -6.55 -15.32
CA GLN A 324 -35.00 -6.02 -16.40
C GLN A 324 -34.74 -4.52 -16.64
N GLN A 325 -34.42 -3.74 -15.61
CA GLN A 325 -34.03 -2.33 -15.78
C GLN A 325 -32.65 -2.13 -16.42
N LYS A 326 -31.73 -3.10 -16.28
CA LYS A 326 -30.39 -3.06 -16.91
C LYS A 326 -30.35 -3.55 -18.37
N ARG A 327 -31.48 -3.94 -18.95
CA ARG A 327 -31.59 -4.36 -20.36
C ARG A 327 -32.57 -3.46 -21.12
N LEU A 328 -32.22 -2.18 -21.24
CA LEU A 328 -32.69 -1.36 -22.35
C LEU A 328 -31.53 -1.18 -23.34
N PRO A 329 -31.68 -1.60 -24.61
CA PRO A 329 -30.63 -1.48 -25.60
C PRO A 329 -30.49 -0.02 -26.04
N ARG A 330 -29.31 0.56 -25.79
CA ARG A 330 -28.87 1.82 -26.42
C ARG A 330 -28.54 1.51 -27.89
N LYS A 331 -29.57 1.51 -28.74
CA LYS A 331 -29.44 1.61 -30.20
C LYS A 331 -29.72 3.05 -30.62
N GLN A 332 -29.04 3.48 -31.69
CA GLN A 332 -29.00 4.80 -32.35
C GLN A 332 -28.00 5.76 -31.66
N GLN A 333 -26.95 6.29 -32.29
CA GLN A 333 -26.66 6.53 -33.71
C GLN A 333 -25.16 6.27 -33.97
N ARG A 334 -24.85 5.43 -34.96
CA ARG A 334 -23.59 5.49 -35.70
C ARG A 334 -23.99 5.47 -37.17
N GLY A 335 -24.21 6.68 -37.70
CA GLY A 335 -24.41 6.90 -39.12
C GLY A 335 -23.07 6.70 -39.81
N SER A 336 -23.10 5.82 -40.79
CA SER A 336 -22.12 5.59 -41.85
C SER A 336 -22.06 6.80 -42.77
N ASP A 337 -20.86 7.30 -43.05
CA ASP A 337 -20.59 8.12 -44.23
C ASP A 337 -19.44 7.48 -45.01
N ASP A 338 -19.79 6.89 -46.15
CA ASP A 338 -18.94 6.86 -47.33
C ASP A 338 -19.84 7.08 -48.56
N GLN A 339 -19.45 8.11 -49.32
CA GLN A 339 -19.64 8.36 -50.76
C GLN A 339 -20.97 8.81 -51.40
N GLU A 340 -20.81 9.96 -52.08
CA GLU A 340 -21.40 10.44 -53.34
C GLU A 340 -22.88 10.90 -53.37
N ALA A 341 -23.08 12.22 -53.52
CA ALA A 341 -23.53 12.83 -54.78
C ALA A 341 -24.03 14.29 -54.57
N SER A 342 -23.61 15.13 -55.51
CA SER A 342 -24.19 16.39 -55.99
C SER A 342 -25.66 16.74 -55.64
N GLY A 343 -25.90 18.03 -55.36
CA GLY A 343 -27.23 18.68 -55.50
C GLY A 343 -27.53 19.64 -54.35
N SER A 344 -27.20 20.93 -54.49
CA SER A 344 -28.11 22.02 -54.90
C SER A 344 -29.14 22.47 -53.85
N GLY A 345 -28.91 23.67 -53.30
CA GLY A 345 -29.95 24.70 -53.15
C GLY A 345 -30.71 24.80 -51.83
N SER A 346 -31.10 26.05 -51.55
CA SER A 346 -31.99 26.57 -50.49
C SER A 346 -31.38 26.67 -49.09
N GLU A 347 -30.93 27.86 -48.64
CA GLU A 347 -31.72 29.03 -48.20
C GLU A 347 -32.71 28.72 -47.07
N GLY A 348 -32.47 29.34 -45.90
CA GLY A 348 -33.54 29.82 -45.02
C GLY A 348 -33.49 29.42 -43.55
N SER A 349 -33.55 30.46 -42.69
CA SER A 349 -33.95 30.50 -41.26
C SER A 349 -32.97 29.93 -40.23
N GLU A 350 -32.31 30.74 -39.40
CA GLU A 350 -32.78 31.69 -38.36
C GLU A 350 -33.49 31.04 -37.16
N ASP A 351 -32.89 31.31 -35.99
CA ASP A 351 -33.48 31.49 -34.65
C ASP A 351 -33.58 30.34 -33.64
N ASP A 352 -33.46 30.75 -32.36
CA ASP A 352 -33.32 30.03 -31.07
C ASP A 352 -32.02 29.23 -30.85
N GLY A 353 -31.12 29.52 -29.90
CA GLY A 353 -31.18 30.29 -28.67
C GLY A 353 -30.15 29.69 -27.66
N PRO A 354 -29.70 30.44 -26.63
CA PRO A 354 -28.35 30.33 -26.08
C PRO A 354 -28.30 29.55 -24.75
N GLN A 355 -27.53 28.46 -24.68
CA GLN A 355 -27.21 27.81 -23.39
C GLN A 355 -25.81 27.19 -23.28
N GLN A 356 -24.98 27.28 -24.32
CA GLN A 356 -23.68 26.60 -24.35
C GLN A 356 -22.47 27.52 -24.07
N GLU A 357 -22.62 28.83 -24.23
CA GLU A 357 -21.53 29.81 -24.10
C GLU A 357 -21.15 30.16 -22.65
N ARG A 358 -21.96 29.79 -21.65
CA ARG A 358 -21.63 30.01 -20.23
C ARG A 358 -20.70 28.95 -19.64
N ARG A 359 -20.52 27.79 -20.29
CA ARG A 359 -19.64 26.73 -19.78
C ARG A 359 -18.19 26.87 -20.23
N GLU A 360 -17.92 27.51 -21.38
CA GLU A 360 -16.54 27.70 -21.85
C GLU A 360 -15.84 28.91 -21.19
N GLN A 361 -16.60 29.90 -20.72
CA GLN A 361 -16.00 31.08 -20.09
C GLN A 361 -15.56 30.87 -18.63
N GLN A 362 -16.03 29.80 -17.95
CA GLN A 362 -15.63 29.50 -16.57
C GLN A 362 -14.37 28.61 -16.49
N GLN A 363 -13.97 27.93 -17.57
CA GLN A 363 -12.74 27.14 -17.60
C GLN A 363 -11.48 27.96 -17.92
N GLN A 364 -11.61 29.15 -18.52
CA GLN A 364 -10.45 30.00 -18.82
C GLN A 364 -9.93 30.80 -17.61
N GLN A 365 -10.66 30.89 -16.50
CA GLN A 365 -10.22 31.66 -15.33
C GLN A 365 -9.33 30.90 -14.33
N GLN A 366 -9.11 29.59 -14.51
CA GLN A 366 -8.22 28.80 -13.63
C GLN A 366 -6.80 28.56 -14.18
N GLN A 367 -6.45 29.09 -15.36
CA GLN A 367 -5.08 28.94 -15.93
C GLN A 367 -4.20 30.20 -15.81
N LEU A 368 -4.70 31.29 -15.18
CA LEU A 368 -3.93 32.51 -14.97
C LEU A 368 -3.59 32.70 -13.49
N GLY A 369 -2.75 31.80 -12.95
CA GLY A 369 -2.24 31.87 -11.60
C GLY A 369 -0.77 31.47 -11.52
N ALA A 370 0.11 32.47 -11.50
CA ALA A 370 1.50 32.42 -11.07
C ALA A 370 2.53 31.71 -11.99
N ARG A 371 3.03 32.46 -12.97
CA ARG A 371 4.38 32.27 -13.54
C ARG A 371 5.14 33.60 -13.41
N PRO A 372 6.18 33.72 -12.58
CA PRO A 372 7.08 34.86 -12.68
C PRO A 372 8.16 34.58 -13.73
N ASP A 373 8.23 35.54 -14.65
CA ASP A 373 9.20 35.72 -15.73
C ASP A 373 10.65 35.56 -15.28
N ARG A 374 11.37 34.68 -15.99
CA ARG A 374 12.83 34.59 -15.97
C ARG A 374 13.33 35.32 -17.21
N ARG A 375 13.57 36.64 -17.10
CA ARG A 375 14.18 37.42 -18.19
C ARG A 375 15.66 37.08 -18.35
N HIS A 376 16.02 36.91 -19.61
CA HIS A 376 17.35 36.74 -20.15
C HIS A 376 18.32 37.87 -19.80
N SER A 377 19.60 37.52 -19.63
CA SER A 377 20.71 38.30 -20.15
C SER A 377 21.86 37.35 -20.48
N HIS A 378 22.10 37.20 -21.78
CA HIS A 378 23.37 36.80 -22.36
C HIS A 378 24.33 37.99 -22.21
N ASP A 379 25.50 37.80 -21.60
CA ASP A 379 26.72 38.46 -22.04
C ASP A 379 27.97 37.68 -21.60
N GLY A 380 28.98 37.70 -22.46
CA GLY A 380 30.17 36.85 -22.43
C GLY A 380 31.27 37.26 -21.44
N PRO A 381 32.41 36.55 -21.47
CA PRO A 381 33.28 36.35 -20.31
C PRO A 381 34.38 37.42 -20.19
N ALA A 382 34.64 37.89 -18.97
CA ALA A 382 35.85 38.63 -18.64
C ALA A 382 36.39 38.18 -17.28
N ALA A 383 37.61 37.66 -17.31
CA ALA A 383 38.42 37.36 -16.15
C ALA A 383 38.55 38.59 -15.24
N ARG A 384 38.22 38.41 -13.95
CA ARG A 384 38.73 39.23 -12.84
C ARG A 384 38.55 38.48 -11.53
N GLN A 385 39.66 38.15 -10.91
CA GLN A 385 39.75 37.74 -9.51
C GLN A 385 39.13 38.83 -8.62
N PRO A 386 38.37 38.48 -7.57
CA PRO A 386 38.21 39.36 -6.43
C PRO A 386 39.11 38.91 -5.27
N ALA A 387 39.91 39.86 -4.80
CA ALA A 387 40.58 39.85 -3.51
C ALA A 387 39.57 39.76 -2.34
N PRO A 388 40.00 39.26 -1.17
CA PRO A 388 39.12 39.05 -0.02
C PRO A 388 38.81 40.36 0.69
N ALA A 389 37.54 40.75 0.73
CA ALA A 389 37.03 41.77 1.64
C ALA A 389 36.19 41.07 2.72
N GLY A 390 36.64 41.22 3.97
CA GLY A 390 35.99 40.69 5.15
C GLY A 390 34.57 41.23 5.29
N GLY A 391 33.62 40.31 5.46
CA GLY A 391 32.24 40.58 5.85
C GLY A 391 31.83 39.48 6.82
N ASP A 392 31.98 39.76 8.10
CA ASP A 392 31.66 38.88 9.23
C ASP A 392 30.14 38.86 9.47
N GLY A 393 29.42 38.16 8.58
CA GLY A 393 27.95 38.08 8.62
C GLY A 393 27.33 36.86 7.92
N GLY A 394 28.12 35.82 7.62
CA GLY A 394 27.69 34.64 6.83
C GLY A 394 27.84 33.27 7.53
N SER A 395 28.08 33.24 8.84
CA SER A 395 28.34 31.98 9.58
C SER A 395 27.10 31.09 9.73
N ASP A 396 25.90 31.69 9.84
CA ASP A 396 24.68 30.92 10.11
C ASP A 396 24.09 30.24 8.86
N ASP A 397 24.21 30.83 7.67
CA ASP A 397 23.72 30.23 6.42
C ASP A 397 24.58 29.05 5.95
N LEU A 398 25.88 29.08 6.23
CA LEU A 398 26.80 27.99 5.88
C LEU A 398 26.64 26.80 6.84
N ALA A 399 26.33 27.06 8.11
CA ALA A 399 25.94 26.03 9.08
C ALA A 399 24.55 25.44 8.75
N ALA A 400 23.61 26.25 8.27
CA ALA A 400 22.30 25.76 7.80
C ALA A 400 22.42 24.89 6.54
N LEU A 401 23.27 25.27 5.59
CA LEU A 401 23.57 24.47 4.39
C LEU A 401 24.33 23.17 4.74
N GLN A 402 25.30 23.21 5.66
CA GLN A 402 25.96 21.98 6.14
C GLN A 402 25.01 21.05 6.91
N ARG A 403 24.07 21.58 7.69
CA ARG A 403 23.00 20.78 8.32
C ARG A 403 21.99 20.23 7.31
N SER A 404 21.74 20.96 6.23
CA SER A 404 20.86 20.51 5.14
C SER A 404 21.48 19.38 4.32
N LEU A 405 22.79 19.50 4.01
CA LEU A 405 23.55 18.45 3.33
C LEU A 405 23.71 17.20 4.21
N SER A 406 23.93 17.35 5.52
CA SER A 406 23.98 16.21 6.44
C SER A 406 22.62 15.51 6.60
N GLY A 407 21.52 16.26 6.52
CA GLY A 407 20.16 15.71 6.52
C GLY A 407 19.84 14.90 5.26
N PHE A 408 20.31 15.36 4.09
CA PHE A 408 20.17 14.62 2.83
C PHE A 408 20.95 13.30 2.86
N ASP A 409 22.23 13.36 3.27
CA ASP A 409 23.06 12.17 3.43
C ASP A 409 22.49 11.20 4.46
N ALA A 410 21.92 11.70 5.56
CA ALA A 410 21.28 10.87 6.58
C ALA A 410 20.05 10.13 6.03
N ARG A 411 19.22 10.80 5.23
CA ARG A 411 18.06 10.16 4.57
C ARG A 411 18.49 9.12 3.53
N GLN A 412 19.56 9.38 2.79
CA GLN A 412 20.08 8.41 1.82
C GLN A 412 20.65 7.17 2.52
N ARG A 413 21.36 7.36 3.64
CA ARG A 413 21.84 6.26 4.50
C ARG A 413 20.68 5.50 5.15
N ASP A 414 19.65 6.20 5.64
CA ASP A 414 18.41 5.62 6.18
C ASP A 414 17.76 4.70 5.14
N ALA A 415 17.52 5.22 3.93
CA ALA A 415 16.90 4.47 2.85
C ALA A 415 17.75 3.26 2.43
N ALA A 416 19.07 3.42 2.31
CA ALA A 416 19.97 2.32 1.98
C ALA A 416 19.98 1.23 3.07
N LEU A 417 19.95 1.62 4.35
CA LEU A 417 19.92 0.68 5.47
C LEU A 417 18.57 -0.02 5.59
N GLN A 418 17.46 0.72 5.45
CA GLN A 418 16.11 0.17 5.43
C GLN A 418 15.95 -0.82 4.26
N HIS A 419 16.47 -0.50 3.07
CA HIS A 419 16.48 -1.38 1.92
C HIS A 419 17.27 -2.68 2.20
N ARG A 420 18.45 -2.58 2.83
CA ARG A 420 19.25 -3.73 3.24
C ARG A 420 18.50 -4.62 4.25
N MET A 421 17.91 -4.05 5.29
CA MET A 421 17.09 -4.80 6.26
C MET A 421 15.93 -5.51 5.57
N LYS A 422 15.24 -4.83 4.65
CA LYS A 422 14.14 -5.42 3.88
C LYS A 422 14.62 -6.58 3.02
N MET A 423 15.72 -6.42 2.27
CA MET A 423 16.32 -7.50 1.49
C MET A 423 16.68 -8.71 2.36
N ALA A 424 17.19 -8.50 3.57
CA ALA A 424 17.52 -9.57 4.49
C ALA A 424 16.27 -10.35 4.94
N VAL A 425 15.21 -9.63 5.35
CA VAL A 425 13.93 -10.24 5.76
C VAL A 425 13.28 -10.99 4.59
N ASP A 426 13.19 -10.38 3.41
CA ASP A 426 12.59 -11.01 2.23
C ASP A 426 13.35 -12.29 1.82
N ALA A 427 14.69 -12.30 1.97
CA ALA A 427 15.49 -13.49 1.71
C ALA A 427 15.22 -14.61 2.73
N LEU A 428 15.14 -14.29 4.02
CA LEU A 428 14.82 -15.26 5.07
C LEU A 428 13.40 -15.80 4.94
N LEU A 429 12.42 -14.95 4.59
CA LEU A 429 11.05 -15.37 4.27
C LEU A 429 11.03 -16.33 3.08
N SER A 430 11.74 -16.00 1.99
CA SER A 430 11.81 -16.89 0.82
C SER A 430 12.54 -18.21 1.07
N TRP A 431 13.38 -18.27 2.11
CA TRP A 431 14.02 -19.50 2.55
C TRP A 431 13.01 -20.36 3.32
N ASP A 432 12.27 -19.75 4.25
CA ASP A 432 11.26 -20.43 5.05
C ASP A 432 10.04 -20.87 4.22
N GLU A 433 9.65 -20.14 3.17
CA GLU A 433 8.58 -20.55 2.24
C GLU A 433 8.93 -21.80 1.41
N LYS A 434 10.23 -22.03 1.16
CA LYS A 434 10.70 -23.26 0.48
C LYS A 434 10.71 -24.46 1.41
N PHE A 435 10.76 -24.19 2.72
CA PHE A 435 10.59 -25.18 3.74
C PHE A 435 9.09 -25.44 3.89
N ALA A 436 8.66 -26.69 3.67
CA ALA A 436 7.25 -27.04 3.45
C ALA A 436 6.28 -26.69 4.61
N GLU A 437 6.79 -26.21 5.75
CA GLU A 437 6.01 -26.00 6.96
C GLU A 437 6.03 -24.56 7.51
N ALA A 438 6.74 -23.62 6.85
CA ALA A 438 6.76 -22.21 7.26
C ALA A 438 6.97 -21.99 8.78
N ALA A 439 7.81 -22.82 9.39
CA ALA A 439 7.90 -22.97 10.84
C ALA A 439 8.45 -21.72 11.56
N PHE A 440 9.06 -20.79 10.81
CA PHE A 440 9.62 -19.54 11.34
C PHE A 440 8.84 -18.30 10.87
N LEU A 441 7.82 -18.49 10.03
CA LEU A 441 7.06 -17.44 9.37
C LEU A 441 6.09 -16.77 10.33
N ASP A 442 5.30 -17.60 11.00
CA ASP A 442 4.13 -17.23 11.80
C ASP A 442 4.42 -17.25 13.30
N ASP A 443 3.49 -16.67 14.06
CA ASP A 443 3.58 -16.74 15.52
C ASP A 443 3.44 -18.20 15.94
N PRO A 444 4.45 -18.79 16.59
CA PRO A 444 4.40 -20.17 17.04
C PRO A 444 3.22 -20.45 17.98
N ARG A 445 2.66 -19.42 18.61
CA ARG A 445 1.50 -19.54 19.50
C ARG A 445 0.18 -19.78 18.74
N ASP A 446 0.09 -19.32 17.51
CA ASP A 446 -1.12 -19.44 16.69
C ASP A 446 -1.19 -20.80 15.99
N SER A 447 -0.03 -21.39 15.66
CA SER A 447 0.06 -22.69 15.00
C SER A 447 0.08 -23.88 15.96
N MET A 448 0.21 -23.65 17.27
CA MET A 448 0.31 -24.69 18.29
C MET A 448 -0.99 -24.84 19.08
N ASP A 449 -1.31 -26.07 19.48
CA ASP A 449 -2.39 -26.31 20.43
C ASP A 449 -2.12 -25.52 21.73
N ARG A 450 -3.20 -25.05 22.39
CA ARG A 450 -3.13 -24.26 23.64
C ARG A 450 -2.12 -24.77 24.69
N PRO A 451 -1.97 -26.10 24.95
CA PRO A 451 -0.98 -26.61 25.89
C PRO A 451 0.47 -26.34 25.45
N TYR A 452 0.76 -26.48 24.16
CA TYR A 452 2.09 -26.23 23.60
C TYR A 452 2.41 -24.74 23.56
N ALA A 453 1.44 -23.89 23.22
CA ALA A 453 1.60 -22.43 23.31
C ALA A 453 1.91 -21.98 24.76
N THR A 454 1.27 -22.59 25.75
CA THR A 454 1.54 -22.32 27.17
C THR A 454 2.96 -22.72 27.56
N MET A 455 3.41 -23.90 27.14
CA MET A 455 4.78 -24.37 27.38
C MET A 455 5.81 -23.47 26.68
N TYR A 456 5.52 -23.03 25.45
CA TYR A 456 6.37 -22.10 24.71
C TYR A 456 6.55 -20.78 25.48
N ASN A 457 5.46 -20.18 25.97
CA ASN A 457 5.51 -18.95 26.77
C ASN A 457 6.25 -19.11 28.12
N GLN A 458 6.31 -20.32 28.67
CA GLN A 458 7.08 -20.59 29.91
C GLN A 458 8.59 -20.66 29.65
N LEU A 459 9.00 -21.21 28.51
CA LEU A 459 10.42 -21.41 28.17
C LEU A 459 11.02 -20.21 27.44
N VAL A 460 10.24 -19.59 26.55
CA VAL A 460 10.68 -18.48 25.68
C VAL A 460 10.16 -17.16 26.25
N GLN A 461 11.07 -16.39 26.84
CA GLN A 461 10.73 -15.10 27.47
C GLN A 461 10.44 -13.99 26.44
N GLN A 462 11.05 -14.05 25.27
CA GLN A 462 10.93 -13.03 24.22
C GLN A 462 10.59 -13.71 22.89
N PRO A 463 9.30 -13.96 22.61
CA PRO A 463 8.89 -14.57 21.35
C PRO A 463 9.27 -13.67 20.17
N MET A 464 9.77 -14.28 19.09
CA MET A 464 10.18 -13.59 17.87
C MET A 464 9.99 -14.52 16.68
N TRP A 465 9.50 -13.99 15.56
CA TRP A 465 9.30 -14.70 14.30
C TRP A 465 9.47 -13.73 13.10
N LEU A 466 9.56 -14.25 11.88
CA LEU A 466 9.93 -13.43 10.71
C LEU A 466 8.88 -12.38 10.35
N LYS A 467 7.57 -12.67 10.46
CA LYS A 467 6.50 -11.68 10.24
C LYS A 467 6.55 -10.53 11.25
N GLU A 468 6.88 -10.79 12.53
CA GLU A 468 7.05 -9.73 13.53
C GLU A 468 8.25 -8.83 13.23
N ILE A 469 9.39 -9.40 12.81
CA ILE A 469 10.55 -8.59 12.37
C ILE A 469 10.17 -7.70 11.17
N ARG A 470 9.43 -8.24 10.20
CA ARG A 470 8.90 -7.47 9.07
C ARG A 470 7.95 -6.35 9.52
N HIS A 471 7.08 -6.63 10.50
CA HIS A 471 6.18 -5.65 11.09
C HIS A 471 6.96 -4.51 11.78
N LYS A 472 7.92 -4.85 12.66
CA LYS A 472 8.80 -3.90 13.33
C LYS A 472 9.57 -3.02 12.34
N LEU A 473 10.09 -3.60 11.26
CA LEU A 473 10.76 -2.86 10.20
C LEU A 473 9.81 -1.88 9.48
N THR A 474 8.60 -2.32 9.13
CA THR A 474 7.58 -1.50 8.45
C THR A 474 7.12 -0.34 9.33
N LYS A 475 6.97 -0.57 10.63
CA LYS A 475 6.62 0.46 11.62
C LYS A 475 7.82 1.30 12.09
N ARG A 476 9.01 1.13 11.49
CA ARG A 476 10.26 1.81 11.87
C ARG A 476 10.58 1.68 13.37
N ARG A 477 10.27 0.54 13.99
CA ARG A 477 10.56 0.26 15.41
C ARG A 477 12.05 0.04 15.67
N TYR A 478 12.82 -0.31 14.64
CA TYR A 478 14.27 -0.43 14.74
C TYR A 478 15.01 0.91 14.72
N ALA A 479 14.38 2.01 14.33
CA ALA A 479 15.00 3.33 14.36
C ALA A 479 15.38 3.73 15.79
N SER A 480 16.45 4.51 15.96
CA SER A 480 16.93 4.90 17.29
C SER A 480 15.89 5.73 18.05
N GLU A 481 15.63 5.35 19.31
CA GLU A 481 14.70 6.07 20.20
C GLU A 481 15.28 7.39 20.71
N THR A 482 16.58 7.63 20.47
CA THR A 482 17.28 8.86 20.85
C THR A 482 16.82 10.09 20.06
N HIS A 483 15.85 9.94 19.14
CA HIS A 483 15.34 11.06 18.36
C HIS A 483 14.48 12.01 19.20
N ARG A 484 14.83 13.30 19.10
CA ARG A 484 13.97 14.40 19.55
C ARG A 484 12.62 14.32 18.81
N PRO A 485 11.49 14.69 19.46
CA PRO A 485 10.15 14.56 18.88
C PRO A 485 9.93 15.22 17.52
N ALA A 486 10.80 16.15 17.12
CA ALA A 486 10.70 16.91 15.88
C ALA A 486 11.52 16.35 14.70
N GLU A 487 12.39 15.36 14.93
CA GLU A 487 13.26 14.82 13.88
C GLU A 487 12.71 13.50 13.31
N PRO A 488 12.84 13.27 11.99
CA PRO A 488 12.41 12.02 11.39
C PRO A 488 13.23 10.87 11.95
N LYS A 489 12.56 9.78 12.34
CA LYS A 489 13.21 8.55 12.82
C LYS A 489 14.10 7.96 11.72
N VAL A 490 15.41 8.03 11.92
CA VAL A 490 16.43 7.47 11.01
C VAL A 490 17.02 6.18 11.60
N HIS A 491 17.22 5.18 10.75
CA HIS A 491 17.97 3.98 11.10
C HIS A 491 19.47 4.26 11.11
N ASP A 492 20.13 3.84 12.17
CA ASP A 492 21.56 3.98 12.40
C ASP A 492 22.26 2.62 12.54
N ALA A 493 23.56 2.62 12.84
CA ALA A 493 24.31 1.38 13.04
C ALA A 493 23.78 0.55 14.23
N ALA A 494 23.22 1.19 15.26
CA ALA A 494 22.58 0.50 16.38
C ALA A 494 21.27 -0.18 15.96
N SER A 495 20.51 0.46 15.08
CA SER A 495 19.31 -0.09 14.45
C SER A 495 19.62 -1.37 13.68
N TRP A 496 20.74 -1.40 12.95
CA TRP A 496 21.25 -2.60 12.28
C TRP A 496 21.62 -3.72 13.25
N GLY A 497 22.28 -3.37 14.37
CA GLY A 497 22.58 -4.33 15.44
C GLY A 497 21.32 -4.96 16.02
N ARG A 498 20.34 -4.14 16.41
CA ARG A 498 19.05 -4.59 16.99
C ARG A 498 18.27 -5.50 16.04
N PHE A 499 18.24 -5.16 14.75
CA PHE A 499 17.63 -6.01 13.72
C PHE A 499 18.22 -7.43 13.73
N TRP A 500 19.55 -7.57 13.72
CA TRP A 500 20.19 -8.89 13.75
C TRP A 500 20.07 -9.59 15.11
N THR A 501 19.94 -8.84 16.21
CA THR A 501 19.63 -9.41 17.51
C THR A 501 18.27 -10.09 17.49
N ASP A 502 17.23 -9.44 16.94
CA ASP A 502 15.91 -10.05 16.80
C ASP A 502 15.95 -11.29 15.89
N VAL A 503 16.69 -11.24 14.77
CA VAL A 503 16.87 -12.44 13.91
C VAL A 503 17.58 -13.58 14.66
N ALA A 504 18.59 -13.27 15.47
CA ALA A 504 19.28 -14.28 16.28
C ALA A 504 18.39 -14.84 17.40
N LEU A 505 17.45 -14.05 17.93
CA LEU A 505 16.48 -14.52 18.91
C LEU A 505 15.58 -15.62 18.33
N ILE A 506 15.22 -15.57 17.04
CA ILE A 506 14.47 -16.66 16.38
C ILE A 506 15.24 -17.97 16.53
N VAL A 507 16.50 -18.01 16.09
CA VAL A 507 17.37 -19.19 16.17
C VAL A 507 17.50 -19.68 17.61
N GLN A 508 17.73 -18.76 18.56
CA GLN A 508 17.88 -19.10 19.98
C GLN A 508 16.60 -19.69 20.58
N ASN A 509 15.44 -19.07 20.33
CA ASN A 509 14.15 -19.54 20.84
C ASN A 509 13.82 -20.93 20.29
N CYS A 510 14.10 -21.17 19.02
CA CYS A 510 13.91 -22.48 18.41
C CYS A 510 14.82 -23.56 19.04
N ARG A 511 16.06 -23.22 19.43
CA ARG A 511 16.91 -24.16 20.20
C ARG A 511 16.31 -24.43 21.57
N ILE A 512 16.03 -23.38 22.34
CA ILE A 512 15.54 -23.50 23.72
C ILE A 512 14.25 -24.33 23.78
N PHE A 513 13.31 -24.08 22.88
CA PHE A 513 12.02 -24.76 22.90
C PHE A 513 12.09 -26.23 22.45
N ASN A 514 12.97 -26.55 21.50
CA ASN A 514 13.06 -27.91 20.94
C ASN A 514 14.15 -28.77 21.58
N GLU A 515 15.04 -28.18 22.39
CA GLU A 515 16.09 -28.91 23.11
C GLU A 515 15.47 -29.89 24.12
N GLY A 516 15.79 -31.18 23.96
CA GLY A 516 15.29 -32.23 24.85
C GLY A 516 13.89 -32.75 24.52
N SER A 517 13.27 -32.32 23.41
CA SER A 517 11.97 -32.89 23.01
C SER A 517 12.09 -34.39 22.68
N PRO A 518 11.15 -35.24 23.16
CA PRO A 518 11.10 -36.65 22.77
C PRO A 518 10.62 -36.83 21.32
N ASN A 519 9.93 -35.84 20.74
CA ASN A 519 9.40 -35.93 19.39
C ASN A 519 10.52 -35.84 18.35
N ALA A 520 10.64 -36.85 17.48
CA ALA A 520 11.66 -36.91 16.44
C ALA A 520 11.60 -35.70 15.48
N TYR A 521 10.38 -35.24 15.16
CA TYR A 521 10.14 -34.07 14.34
C TYR A 521 10.65 -32.79 15.01
N GLN A 522 10.32 -32.58 16.29
CA GLN A 522 10.82 -31.42 17.06
C GLN A 522 12.35 -31.45 17.22
N ARG A 523 12.98 -32.62 17.36
CA ARG A 523 14.45 -32.74 17.35
C ARG A 523 15.05 -32.36 16.00
N TRP A 524 14.38 -32.71 14.90
CA TRP A 524 14.82 -32.31 13.56
C TRP A 524 14.65 -30.80 13.32
N LEU A 525 13.54 -30.20 13.77
CA LEU A 525 13.37 -28.75 13.78
C LEU A 525 14.44 -28.07 14.64
N GLY A 526 14.64 -28.51 15.89
CA GLY A 526 15.56 -27.90 16.85
C GLY A 526 17.05 -28.09 16.54
N GLY A 527 17.40 -29.09 15.72
CA GLY A 527 18.77 -29.37 15.30
C GLY A 527 19.03 -28.94 13.87
N PRO A 528 18.92 -29.85 12.87
CA PRO A 528 19.20 -29.57 11.47
C PRO A 528 18.58 -28.29 10.91
N CYS A 529 17.28 -28.03 11.16
CA CYS A 529 16.62 -26.83 10.61
C CYS A 529 17.18 -25.55 11.22
N VAL A 530 17.36 -25.52 12.54
CA VAL A 530 17.93 -24.36 13.23
C VAL A 530 19.40 -24.12 12.85
N ASP A 531 20.18 -25.18 12.64
CA ASP A 531 21.56 -25.05 12.20
C ASP A 531 21.66 -24.52 10.76
N GLN A 532 20.78 -24.97 9.86
CA GLN A 532 20.67 -24.42 8.50
C GLN A 532 20.16 -22.97 8.51
N LEU A 533 19.18 -22.65 9.35
CA LEU A 533 18.72 -21.27 9.53
C LEU A 533 19.85 -20.38 10.04
N ALA A 534 20.64 -20.83 11.02
CA ALA A 534 21.79 -20.08 11.53
C ALA A 534 22.86 -19.84 10.43
N ALA A 535 23.14 -20.86 9.61
CA ALA A 535 24.05 -20.72 8.47
C ALA A 535 23.49 -19.77 7.40
N CYS A 536 22.18 -19.87 7.10
CA CYS A 536 21.47 -18.98 6.19
C CYS A 536 21.54 -17.53 6.68
N VAL A 537 21.21 -17.27 7.95
CA VAL A 537 21.32 -15.95 8.60
C VAL A 537 22.72 -15.37 8.47
N ALA A 538 23.77 -16.17 8.71
CA ALA A 538 25.15 -15.72 8.57
C ALA A 538 25.48 -15.31 7.11
N ALA A 539 25.04 -16.10 6.13
CA ALA A 539 25.26 -15.80 4.71
C ALA A 539 24.43 -14.60 4.22
N VAL A 540 23.17 -14.48 4.63
CA VAL A 540 22.32 -13.32 4.33
C VAL A 540 22.94 -12.05 4.90
N LYS A 541 23.40 -12.10 6.15
CA LYS A 541 24.06 -10.97 6.81
C LYS A 541 25.30 -10.50 6.05
N ALA A 542 26.16 -11.43 5.65
CA ALA A 542 27.36 -11.12 4.87
C ALA A 542 27.02 -10.50 3.50
N ALA A 543 26.11 -11.13 2.74
CA ALA A 543 25.73 -10.65 1.41
C ALA A 543 25.09 -9.25 1.45
N VAL A 544 24.18 -9.01 2.39
CA VAL A 544 23.47 -7.73 2.51
C VAL A 544 24.39 -6.62 3.02
N GLN A 545 25.38 -6.93 3.87
CA GLN A 545 26.40 -5.98 4.30
C GLN A 545 27.22 -5.45 3.12
N GLU A 546 27.50 -6.31 2.14
CA GLU A 546 28.18 -5.99 0.88
C GLU A 546 27.24 -5.41 -0.19
N GLY A 547 25.93 -5.31 0.08
CA GLY A 547 24.94 -4.83 -0.88
C GLY A 547 24.63 -5.82 -2.02
N ARG A 548 24.95 -7.11 -1.84
CA ARG A 548 24.64 -8.18 -2.78
C ARG A 548 23.29 -8.83 -2.44
N ARG A 549 22.63 -9.41 -3.44
CA ARG A 549 21.43 -10.22 -3.23
C ARG A 549 21.86 -11.54 -2.56
N PRO A 550 21.28 -11.93 -1.41
CA PRO A 550 21.60 -13.18 -0.75
C PRO A 550 21.09 -14.40 -1.54
N GLU A 551 21.92 -15.44 -1.62
CA GLU A 551 21.57 -16.73 -2.22
C GLU A 551 21.20 -17.73 -1.11
N VAL A 552 19.91 -17.89 -0.85
CA VAL A 552 19.41 -18.74 0.24
C VAL A 552 19.13 -20.19 -0.18
N GLY A 553 19.17 -20.50 -1.49
CA GLY A 553 18.78 -21.82 -2.01
C GLY A 553 19.72 -22.97 -1.67
N GLN A 554 20.91 -22.69 -1.13
CA GLN A 554 21.90 -23.70 -0.75
C GLN A 554 21.73 -24.26 0.67
N PHE A 555 20.86 -23.64 1.47
CA PHE A 555 20.60 -24.04 2.85
C PHE A 555 19.36 -24.93 2.87
N ASP A 556 19.56 -26.24 2.85
CA ASP A 556 18.47 -27.22 2.88
C ASP A 556 18.66 -28.12 4.10
N PRO A 557 17.72 -28.14 5.07
CA PRO A 557 17.79 -29.05 6.21
C PRO A 557 17.51 -30.52 5.86
N GLY A 558 17.17 -30.81 4.60
CA GLY A 558 16.73 -32.13 4.14
C GLY A 558 15.27 -32.37 4.47
N PRO A 559 14.70 -33.54 4.13
CA PRO A 559 13.34 -33.89 4.51
C PRO A 559 13.22 -34.15 6.02
N PRO A 560 12.04 -33.92 6.62
CA PRO A 560 11.76 -34.36 7.98
C PRO A 560 11.87 -35.88 8.08
N PRO A 561 12.20 -36.44 9.27
CA PRO A 561 12.17 -37.89 9.47
C PRO A 561 10.77 -38.44 9.23
N ASP A 562 10.67 -39.62 8.60
CA ASP A 562 9.39 -40.32 8.41
C ASP A 562 8.69 -40.47 9.77
N SER A 563 7.47 -39.95 9.86
CA SER A 563 6.67 -39.83 11.09
C SER A 563 6.20 -41.18 11.62
#